data_AF-A0A0S3NUQ0-F1
#
_entry.id   AF-A0A0S3NUQ0-F1
#
_cell.length_a   1.000
_cell.length_b   1.000
_cell.length_c   1.000
_cell.angle_alpha   90.00
_cell.angle_beta   90.00
_cell.angle_gamma   90.00
#
_symmetry.space_group_name_H-M   'P 1'
#
loop_
_entity.id
_entity.type
_entity.pdbx_description
1 polymer ?
#
loop_
_entity_poly.entity_id
_entity_poly.type
_entity_poly.pdbx_seq_one_letter_code
_entity_poly.pdbx_strand_id
1 'polypeptide(L)'
;QLDIISMAETSMMPEEIELEMAKIQRLREVLVRRESELRFMMDDIQLCKDIMDLKQELQNLVAIPEKEKNKLQKQREDELIQKIHRLVQKRDFLVDDAEVERLREQEEDKEMADFLRIKLKPLDKVTKSSASSRAEKKAEPPPSKPTVAKTGLALIKDCCGTTQCNIM
;
A
#
# COMPACT_ATOMS: atom_id res chain seq x y z
N GLN A 1 40.03 -11.60 41.50
CA GLN A 1 39.95 -12.59 40.41
C GLN A 1 39.24 -11.88 39.28
N LEU A 2 39.95 -11.58 38.19
CA LEU A 2 39.37 -10.90 37.02
C LEU A 2 38.63 -11.97 36.20
N ASP A 3 37.30 -11.87 36.13
CA ASP A 3 36.52 -12.65 35.18
C ASP A 3 36.90 -12.22 33.77
N ILE A 4 37.71 -13.05 33.11
CA ILE A 4 38.01 -12.91 31.70
C ILE A 4 36.76 -13.34 30.95
N ILE A 5 35.95 -12.37 30.52
CA ILE A 5 34.85 -12.63 29.58
C ILE A 5 35.51 -13.00 28.25
N SER A 6 35.54 -14.31 27.96
CA SER A 6 36.00 -14.83 26.68
C SER A 6 35.04 -14.39 25.57
N MET A 7 35.48 -13.48 24.71
CA MET A 7 34.76 -13.09 23.49
C MET A 7 34.85 -14.14 22.37
N ALA A 8 35.54 -15.27 22.63
CA ALA A 8 35.82 -16.28 21.62
C ALA A 8 34.57 -17.11 21.22
N GLU A 9 33.50 -17.11 22.02
CA GLU A 9 32.29 -17.90 21.77
C GLU A 9 31.10 -17.07 21.24
N THR A 10 31.29 -15.78 20.95
CA THR A 10 30.19 -14.88 20.52
C THR A 10 30.36 -14.33 19.11
N SER A 11 31.26 -14.89 18.31
CA SER A 11 31.33 -14.59 16.87
C SER A 11 30.32 -15.46 16.14
N MET A 12 29.27 -14.85 15.59
CA MET A 12 28.40 -15.54 14.64
C MET A 12 29.24 -16.13 13.51
N MET A 13 28.89 -17.34 13.09
CA MET A 13 29.56 -17.97 11.95
C MET A 13 29.25 -17.16 10.68
N PRO A 14 30.15 -17.10 9.69
CA PRO A 14 29.92 -16.36 8.44
C PRO A 14 28.56 -16.71 7.78
N GLU A 15 28.15 -17.97 7.83
CA GLU A 15 26.87 -18.45 7.30
C GLU A 15 25.65 -17.87 8.05
N GLU A 16 25.78 -17.65 9.35
CA GLU A 16 24.72 -17.04 10.17
C GLU A 16 24.60 -15.54 9.85
N ILE A 17 25.73 -14.87 9.62
CA ILE A 17 25.77 -13.47 9.18
C ILE A 17 25.10 -13.32 7.81
N GLU A 18 25.42 -14.19 6.85
CA GLU A 18 24.79 -14.20 5.53
C GLU A 18 23.28 -14.41 5.60
N LEU A 19 22.82 -15.31 6.49
CA LEU A 19 21.40 -15.55 6.71
C LEU A 19 20.69 -14.33 7.29
N GLU A 20 21.28 -13.66 8.29
CA GLU A 20 20.72 -12.44 8.87
C GLU A 20 20.71 -11.27 7.87
N MET A 21 21.76 -11.12 7.06
CA MET A 21 21.78 -10.14 5.97
C MET A 21 20.64 -10.36 4.96
N ALA A 22 20.38 -11.62 4.58
CA ALA A 22 19.26 -11.95 3.69
C ALA A 22 17.90 -11.62 4.33
N LYS A 23 17.73 -11.85 5.63
CA LYS A 23 16.52 -11.45 6.37
C LYS A 23 16.33 -9.93 6.40
N ILE A 24 17.40 -9.18 6.67
CA ILE A 24 17.39 -7.71 6.69
C ILE A 24 17.02 -7.17 5.32
N GLN A 25 17.61 -7.70 4.25
CA GLN A 25 17.32 -7.28 2.88
C GLN A 25 15.84 -7.51 2.52
N ARG A 26 15.30 -8.68 2.86
CA ARG A 26 13.87 -8.97 2.65
C ARG A 26 12.97 -8.04 3.45
N LEU A 27 13.31 -7.76 4.70
CA LEU A 27 12.54 -6.82 5.53
C LEU A 27 12.56 -5.41 4.93
N ARG A 28 13.72 -4.96 4.46
CA ARG A 28 13.87 -3.66 3.78
C ARG A 28 12.96 -3.57 2.56
N GLU A 29 12.91 -4.60 1.73
CA GLU A 29 12.04 -4.63 0.55
C GLU A 29 10.56 -4.52 0.92
N VAL A 30 10.11 -5.25 1.94
CA VAL A 30 8.73 -5.14 2.45
C VAL A 30 8.43 -3.72 2.95
N LEU A 31 9.35 -3.12 3.69
CA LEU A 31 9.18 -1.77 4.22
C LEU A 31 9.12 -0.71 3.12
N VAL A 32 9.95 -0.83 2.08
CA VAL A 32 9.95 0.11 0.94
C VAL A 32 8.64 0.03 0.15
N ARG A 33 8.10 -1.17 -0.09
CA ARG A 33 6.77 -1.33 -0.73
C ARG A 33 5.68 -0.69 0.11
N ARG A 34 5.70 -0.94 1.43
CA ARG A 34 4.75 -0.32 2.36
C ARG A 34 4.85 1.20 2.40
N GLU A 35 6.05 1.75 2.33
CA GLU A 35 6.27 3.19 2.23
C GLU A 35 5.67 3.76 0.93
N SER A 36 5.83 3.07 -0.20
CA SER A 36 5.20 3.45 -1.46
C SER A 36 3.67 3.43 -1.37
N GLU A 37 3.05 2.37 -0.82
CA GLU A 37 1.60 2.32 -0.56
C GLU A 37 1.13 3.53 0.29
N LEU A 38 1.89 3.85 1.35
CA LEU A 38 1.57 4.97 2.24
C LEU A 38 1.66 6.32 1.52
N ARG A 39 2.61 6.48 0.59
CA ARG A 39 2.73 7.70 -0.22
C ARG A 39 1.53 7.87 -1.16
N PHE A 40 1.10 6.81 -1.85
CA PHE A 40 -0.13 6.85 -2.66
C PHE A 40 -1.35 7.24 -1.82
N MET A 41 -1.51 6.66 -0.63
CA MET A 41 -2.62 7.01 0.27
C MET A 41 -2.54 8.47 0.77
N MET A 42 -1.34 8.96 1.07
CA MET A 42 -1.15 10.34 1.50
C MET A 42 -1.52 11.33 0.39
N ASP A 43 -1.10 11.05 -0.84
CA ASP A 43 -1.44 11.87 -2.01
C ASP A 43 -2.95 11.85 -2.30
N ASP A 44 -3.61 10.70 -2.20
CA ASP A 44 -5.07 10.58 -2.35
C ASP A 44 -5.82 11.37 -1.28
N ILE A 45 -5.37 11.29 -0.02
CA ILE A 45 -5.94 12.08 1.08
C ILE A 45 -5.81 13.57 0.80
N GLN A 46 -4.66 14.03 0.28
CA GLN A 46 -4.46 15.44 -0.03
C GLN A 46 -5.36 15.90 -1.19
N LEU A 47 -5.46 15.11 -2.26
CA LEU A 47 -6.39 15.39 -3.36
C LEU A 47 -7.83 15.43 -2.88
N CYS A 48 -8.23 14.52 -2.00
CA CYS A 48 -9.58 14.49 -1.43
C CYS A 48 -9.87 15.75 -0.61
N LYS A 49 -8.94 16.21 0.23
CA LYS A 49 -9.08 17.47 0.97
C LYS A 49 -9.26 18.66 0.04
N ASP A 50 -8.37 18.81 -0.94
CA ASP A 50 -8.42 19.92 -1.90
C ASP A 50 -9.75 19.91 -2.69
N ILE A 51 -10.23 18.73 -3.09
CA ILE A 51 -11.52 18.56 -3.76
C ILE A 51 -12.68 18.94 -2.83
N MET A 52 -12.64 18.52 -1.55
CA MET A 52 -13.69 18.84 -0.58
C MET A 52 -13.78 20.33 -0.31
N ASP A 53 -12.65 21.02 -0.14
CA ASP A 53 -12.62 22.47 0.10
C ASP A 53 -13.22 23.23 -1.09
N LEU A 54 -12.84 22.86 -2.32
CA LEU A 54 -13.40 23.46 -3.54
C LEU A 54 -14.89 23.15 -3.71
N LYS A 55 -15.32 21.92 -3.39
CA LYS A 55 -16.73 21.54 -3.42
C LYS A 55 -17.55 22.34 -2.41
N GLN A 56 -17.01 22.60 -1.22
CA GLN A 56 -17.68 23.39 -0.21
C GLN A 56 -17.83 24.86 -0.66
N GLU A 57 -16.79 25.43 -1.28
CA GLU A 57 -16.88 26.77 -1.88
C GLU A 57 -17.94 26.81 -2.99
N LEU A 58 -17.96 25.80 -3.88
CA LEU A 58 -18.93 25.70 -4.96
C LEU A 58 -20.36 25.57 -4.43
N GLN A 59 -20.59 24.76 -3.39
CA GLN A 59 -21.90 24.61 -2.76
C GLN A 59 -22.44 25.94 -2.22
N ASN A 60 -21.56 26.78 -1.66
CA ASN A 60 -21.95 28.10 -1.15
C ASN A 60 -22.43 29.03 -2.28
N LEU A 61 -21.80 28.97 -3.46
CA LEU A 61 -22.21 29.74 -4.63
C LEU A 61 -23.51 29.20 -5.24
N VAL A 62 -23.61 27.88 -5.39
CA VAL A 62 -24.78 27.19 -5.97
C VAL A 62 -26.03 27.40 -5.11
N ALA A 63 -25.88 27.60 -3.80
CA ALA A 63 -26.98 27.93 -2.89
C ALA A 63 -27.62 29.31 -3.18
N ILE A 64 -26.93 30.22 -3.89
CA ILE A 64 -27.46 31.53 -4.26
C ILE A 64 -28.41 31.36 -5.46
N PRO A 65 -29.64 31.88 -5.40
CA PRO A 65 -30.55 31.85 -6.55
C PRO A 65 -29.94 32.49 -7.80
N GLU A 66 -30.13 31.87 -8.96
CA GLU A 66 -29.49 32.27 -10.22
C GLU A 66 -29.79 33.73 -10.65
N LYS A 67 -30.94 34.25 -10.22
CA LYS A 67 -31.38 35.65 -10.46
C LYS A 67 -30.62 36.66 -9.60
N GLU A 68 -30.07 36.22 -8.48
CA GLU A 68 -29.35 37.04 -7.49
C GLU A 68 -27.83 36.93 -7.65
N LYS A 69 -27.35 35.97 -8.44
CA LYS A 69 -25.92 35.83 -8.75
C LYS A 69 -25.43 36.95 -9.67
N ASN A 70 -24.34 37.59 -9.25
CA ASN A 70 -23.60 38.51 -10.09
C ASN A 70 -22.68 37.77 -11.08
N LYS A 71 -22.16 38.50 -12.07
CA LYS A 71 -21.30 37.92 -13.12
C LYS A 71 -20.03 37.27 -12.56
N LEU A 72 -19.44 37.85 -11.51
CA LEU A 72 -18.22 37.33 -10.89
C LEU A 72 -18.47 35.99 -10.18
N GLN A 73 -19.62 35.83 -9.52
CA GLN A 73 -20.03 34.58 -8.88
C GLN A 73 -20.21 33.47 -9.91
N LYS A 74 -20.85 33.75 -11.05
CA LYS A 74 -21.00 32.77 -12.14
C LYS A 74 -19.65 32.36 -12.72
N GLN A 75 -18.76 33.32 -12.97
CA GLN A 75 -17.39 33.03 -13.42
C GLN A 75 -16.64 32.18 -12.39
N ARG A 76 -16.80 32.47 -11.09
CA ARG A 76 -16.17 31.70 -10.04
C ARG A 76 -16.70 30.27 -9.95
N GLU A 77 -18.00 30.05 -10.13
CA GLU A 77 -18.57 28.70 -10.21
C GLU A 77 -17.93 27.88 -11.34
N ASP A 78 -17.84 28.47 -12.54
CA ASP A 78 -17.20 27.81 -13.69
C ASP A 78 -15.72 27.48 -13.40
N GLU A 79 -14.97 28.39 -12.78
CA GLU A 79 -13.59 28.15 -12.36
C GLU A 79 -13.46 27.01 -11.36
N LEU A 80 -14.35 26.96 -10.36
CA LEU A 80 -14.35 25.93 -9.33
C LEU A 80 -14.66 24.56 -9.94
N ILE A 81 -15.66 24.48 -10.83
CA ILE A 81 -16.00 23.25 -11.55
C ILE A 81 -14.79 22.75 -12.35
N GLN A 82 -14.10 23.63 -13.09
CA GLN A 82 -12.91 23.25 -13.86
C GLN A 82 -11.74 22.80 -12.97
N LYS A 83 -11.55 23.43 -11.79
CA LYS A 83 -10.52 23.02 -10.83
C LYS A 83 -10.83 21.65 -10.22
N ILE A 84 -12.08 21.44 -9.77
CA ILE A 84 -12.54 20.16 -9.23
C ILE A 84 -12.36 19.05 -10.27
N HIS A 85 -12.77 19.27 -11.51
CA HIS A 85 -12.62 18.30 -12.59
C HIS A 85 -11.14 17.90 -12.80
N ARG A 86 -10.23 18.87 -12.83
CA ARG A 86 -8.79 18.59 -12.96
C ARG A 86 -8.23 17.78 -11.79
N LEU A 87 -8.66 18.06 -10.56
CA LEU A 87 -8.23 17.30 -9.39
C LEU A 87 -8.79 15.87 -9.39
N VAL A 88 -10.05 15.70 -9.80
CA VAL A 88 -10.65 14.38 -9.98
C VAL A 88 -9.88 13.57 -11.03
N GLN A 89 -9.55 14.16 -12.17
CA GLN A 89 -8.71 13.52 -13.18
C GLN A 89 -7.34 13.12 -12.63
N LYS A 90 -6.69 14.01 -11.87
CA LYS A 90 -5.41 13.71 -11.22
C LYS A 90 -5.53 12.54 -10.24
N ARG A 91 -6.63 12.45 -9.49
CA ARG A 91 -6.90 11.34 -8.59
C ARG A 91 -7.14 10.04 -9.35
N ASP A 92 -7.84 10.10 -10.48
CA ASP A 92 -8.06 8.91 -11.33
C ASP A 92 -6.72 8.36 -11.83
N PHE A 93 -5.80 9.22 -12.28
CA PHE A 93 -4.44 8.80 -12.63
C PHE A 93 -3.66 8.20 -11.45
N LEU A 94 -3.80 8.76 -10.25
CA LEU A 94 -3.15 8.22 -9.05
C LEU A 94 -3.60 6.79 -8.75
N VAL A 95 -4.89 6.49 -8.95
CA VAL A 95 -5.45 5.15 -8.79
C VAL A 95 -4.88 4.19 -9.83
N ASP A 96 -4.81 4.62 -11.09
CA ASP A 96 -4.22 3.82 -12.17
C ASP A 96 -2.75 3.51 -11.90
N ASP A 97 -1.97 4.51 -11.49
CA ASP A 97 -0.54 4.36 -11.14
C ASP A 97 -0.33 3.38 -9.98
N ALA A 98 -1.18 3.47 -8.93
CA ALA A 98 -1.12 2.55 -7.79
C ALA A 98 -1.45 1.10 -8.19
N GLU A 99 -2.38 0.90 -9.13
CA GLU A 99 -2.70 -0.43 -9.64
C GLU A 99 -1.57 -1.01 -10.48
N VAL A 100 -0.90 -0.18 -11.29
CA VAL A 100 0.28 -0.59 -12.05
C VAL A 100 1.40 -1.05 -11.12
N GLU A 101 1.69 -0.31 -10.05
CA GLU A 101 2.73 -0.70 -9.09
C GLU A 101 2.34 -2.00 -8.37
N ARG A 102 1.07 -2.18 -7.98
CA ARG A 102 0.58 -3.42 -7.36
C ARG A 102 0.77 -4.64 -8.28
N LEU A 103 0.46 -4.50 -9.57
CA LEU A 103 0.64 -5.57 -10.55
C LEU A 103 2.11 -5.90 -10.76
N ARG A 104 2.98 -4.89 -10.77
CA ARG A 104 4.43 -5.05 -10.88
C ARG A 104 4.99 -5.82 -9.68
N GLU A 105 4.65 -5.43 -8.45
CA GLU A 105 5.09 -6.13 -7.24
C GLU A 105 4.66 -7.60 -7.25
N GLN A 106 3.45 -7.89 -7.72
CA GLN A 106 2.96 -9.27 -7.85
C GLN A 106 3.75 -10.09 -8.86
N GLU A 107 4.19 -9.50 -9.97
CA GLU A 107 5.01 -10.20 -10.95
C GLU A 107 6.45 -10.42 -10.43
N GLU A 108 7.03 -9.44 -9.72
CA GLU A 108 8.34 -9.59 -9.05
C GLU A 108 8.32 -10.77 -8.05
N ASP A 109 7.27 -10.90 -7.24
CA ASP A 109 7.10 -12.01 -6.30
C ASP A 109 6.96 -13.35 -7.02
N LYS A 110 6.24 -13.38 -8.14
CA LYS A 110 6.04 -14.58 -8.96
C LYS A 110 7.35 -15.04 -9.60
N GLU A 111 8.12 -14.12 -10.19
CA GLU A 111 9.44 -14.42 -10.75
C GLU A 111 10.39 -14.98 -9.68
N MET A 112 10.39 -14.40 -8.48
CA MET A 112 11.20 -14.90 -7.36
C MET A 112 10.78 -16.31 -6.92
N ALA A 113 9.47 -16.56 -6.80
CA ALA A 113 8.95 -17.88 -6.44
C ALA A 113 9.27 -18.94 -7.50
N ASP A 114 9.14 -18.59 -8.78
CA ASP A 114 9.46 -19.48 -9.90
C ASP A 114 10.96 -19.76 -9.98
N PHE A 115 11.81 -18.75 -9.75
CA PHE A 115 13.26 -18.91 -9.68
C PHE A 115 13.65 -19.90 -8.58
N LEU A 116 13.15 -19.70 -7.36
CA LEU A 116 13.39 -20.60 -6.23
C LEU A 116 12.90 -22.01 -6.55
N ARG A 117 11.71 -22.14 -7.13
CA ARG A 117 11.16 -23.44 -7.52
C ARG A 117 12.06 -24.15 -8.53
N ILE A 118 12.59 -23.44 -9.53
CA ILE A 118 13.51 -24.03 -10.53
C ILE A 118 14.84 -24.44 -9.90
N LYS A 119 15.41 -23.60 -9.03
CA LYS A 119 16.72 -23.84 -8.40
C LYS A 119 16.70 -24.88 -7.28
N LEU A 120 15.58 -25.04 -6.57
CA LEU A 120 15.42 -25.96 -5.44
C LEU A 120 14.84 -27.33 -5.84
N LYS A 121 14.14 -27.44 -6.98
CA LYS A 121 13.68 -28.73 -7.55
C LYS A 121 14.74 -29.85 -7.61
N PRO A 122 16.04 -29.56 -7.88
CA PRO A 122 17.10 -30.57 -7.84
C PRO A 122 17.41 -31.10 -6.42
N LEU A 123 17.17 -30.31 -5.36
CA LEU A 123 17.48 -30.68 -3.97
C LEU A 123 16.41 -31.60 -3.36
N ASP A 124 15.14 -31.46 -3.75
CA ASP A 124 14.03 -32.32 -3.29
C ASP A 124 14.22 -33.82 -3.64
N LYS A 125 15.02 -34.11 -4.69
CA LYS A 125 15.33 -35.48 -5.09
C LYS A 125 16.45 -36.11 -4.26
N VAL A 126 17.29 -35.31 -3.61
CA VAL A 126 18.40 -35.78 -2.76
C VAL A 126 17.90 -36.12 -1.36
N THR A 127 17.03 -35.29 -0.77
CA THR A 127 16.46 -35.50 0.57
C THR A 127 15.44 -36.64 0.66
N LYS A 128 14.80 -37.04 -0.45
CA LYS A 128 13.88 -38.20 -0.46
C LYS A 128 14.57 -39.56 -0.28
N SER A 129 15.89 -39.63 -0.42
CA SER A 129 16.64 -40.87 -0.18
C SER A 129 16.99 -41.13 1.29
N SER A 130 16.79 -40.15 2.20
CA SER A 130 17.22 -40.26 3.60
C SER A 130 16.13 -40.06 4.66
N ALA A 131 14.86 -39.83 4.29
CA ALA A 131 13.81 -39.53 5.27
C ALA A 131 12.61 -40.51 5.20
N SER A 132 12.87 -41.77 5.54
CA SER A 132 11.85 -42.58 6.23
C SER A 132 11.86 -42.17 7.70
N SER A 133 10.69 -41.77 8.22
CA SER A 133 10.42 -41.36 9.61
C SER A 133 10.85 -39.94 10.02
N ARG A 134 9.98 -38.94 9.77
CA ARG A 134 9.43 -38.07 10.82
C ARG A 134 8.30 -37.23 10.25
N ALA A 135 7.11 -37.36 10.81
CA ALA A 135 6.02 -36.44 10.55
C ALA A 135 6.36 -35.11 11.23
N GLU A 136 6.71 -34.09 10.44
CA GLU A 136 6.92 -32.73 10.92
C GLU A 136 5.93 -31.78 10.26
N LYS A 137 5.37 -30.94 11.12
CA LYS A 137 4.22 -30.07 10.92
C LYS A 137 4.51 -29.05 9.83
N LYS A 138 3.54 -28.86 8.92
CA LYS A 138 3.52 -27.74 7.98
C LYS A 138 3.73 -26.44 8.74
N ALA A 139 4.81 -25.72 8.46
CA ALA A 139 4.94 -24.32 8.83
C ALA A 139 3.88 -23.53 8.05
N GLU A 140 3.00 -22.84 8.78
CA GLU A 140 2.07 -21.89 8.18
C GLU A 140 2.85 -20.75 7.50
N PRO A 141 2.41 -20.29 6.31
CA PRO A 141 2.97 -19.09 5.71
C PRO A 141 2.74 -17.90 6.64
N PRO A 142 3.68 -16.93 6.69
CA PRO A 142 3.51 -15.72 7.51
C PRO A 142 2.22 -15.00 7.09
N PRO A 143 1.49 -14.38 8.04
CA PRO A 143 0.19 -13.79 7.77
C PRO A 143 0.34 -12.66 6.74
N SER A 144 0.00 -12.96 5.50
CA SER A 144 -0.15 -11.96 4.47
C SER A 144 -1.41 -11.16 4.79
N LYS A 145 -1.19 -9.88 5.13
CA LYS A 145 -2.16 -8.78 5.25
C LYS A 145 -2.88 -8.68 6.62
N PRO A 146 -2.68 -7.60 7.39
CA PRO A 146 -3.73 -7.13 8.27
C PRO A 146 -4.85 -6.58 7.39
N THR A 147 -6.02 -7.22 7.45
CA THR A 147 -7.24 -6.73 6.82
C THR A 147 -7.59 -5.37 7.42
N VAL A 148 -7.37 -4.29 6.68
CA VAL A 148 -7.81 -2.93 7.04
C VAL A 148 -9.32 -2.83 6.79
N ALA A 149 -10.12 -3.68 7.43
CA ALA A 149 -11.58 -3.67 7.30
C ALA A 149 -12.27 -2.66 8.25
N LYS A 150 -11.52 -1.98 9.14
CA LYS A 150 -12.13 -1.10 10.16
C LYS A 150 -11.71 0.36 10.13
N THR A 151 -10.63 0.72 9.42
CA THR A 151 -10.20 2.13 9.33
C THR A 151 -10.66 2.80 8.02
N GLY A 152 -10.92 2.01 6.96
CA GLY A 152 -11.43 2.55 5.68
C GLY A 152 -12.86 3.09 5.75
N LEU A 153 -13.70 2.57 6.66
CA LEU A 153 -15.10 2.99 6.78
C LEU A 153 -15.26 4.41 7.34
N ALA A 154 -14.28 4.88 8.13
CA ALA A 154 -14.30 6.24 8.67
C ALA A 154 -13.88 7.29 7.62
N LEU A 155 -12.93 6.97 6.74
CA LEU A 155 -12.45 7.90 5.70
C LEU A 155 -13.38 7.97 4.48
N ILE A 156 -14.06 6.87 4.13
CA ILE A 156 -15.07 6.85 3.04
C ILE A 156 -16.33 7.62 3.45
N LYS A 157 -16.65 7.69 4.75
CA LYS A 157 -17.77 8.46 5.28
C LYS A 157 -17.62 9.97 5.03
N ASP A 158 -16.39 10.45 4.93
CA ASP A 158 -16.10 11.87 4.68
C ASP A 158 -15.93 12.18 3.18
N CYS A 159 -15.67 11.18 2.33
CA CYS A 159 -15.62 11.35 0.86
C CYS A 159 -17.01 11.31 0.19
N CYS A 160 -17.98 10.62 0.80
CA CYS A 160 -19.37 10.56 0.38
C CYS A 160 -20.25 11.18 1.46
N GLY A 161 -20.36 12.51 1.42
CA GLY A 161 -21.17 13.31 2.35
C GLY A 161 -22.50 12.63 2.69
N THR A 162 -22.78 12.58 3.98
CA THR A 162 -23.99 11.98 4.55
C THR A 162 -25.21 12.85 4.22
N THR A 163 -25.69 12.83 2.97
CA THR A 163 -27.06 13.20 2.57
C THR A 163 -27.35 12.77 1.14
N GLN A 164 -28.13 11.68 1.01
CA GLN A 164 -28.96 11.30 -0.15
C GLN A 164 -28.32 11.32 -1.55
N CYS A 165 -27.75 10.17 -1.93
CA CYS A 165 -27.81 9.71 -3.32
C CYS A 165 -28.87 8.60 -3.38
N ASN A 166 -30.12 8.97 -3.65
CA ASN A 166 -31.15 8.00 -4.02
C ASN A 166 -30.89 7.61 -5.48
N ILE A 167 -30.43 6.38 -5.70
CA ILE A 167 -30.41 5.76 -7.02
C ILE A 167 -31.86 5.44 -7.38
N MET A 168 -32.39 6.10 -8.42
CA MET A 168 -33.47 5.58 -9.27
C MET A 168 -32.86 4.90 -10.48
#